data_AF-A0A9W9Z9X8-F1
#
_entry.id   AF-A0A9W9Z9X8-F1
#
_cell.length_a   1.000
_cell.length_b   1.000
_cell.length_c   1.000
_cell.angle_alpha   90.00
_cell.angle_beta   90.00
_cell.angle_gamma   90.00
#
_symmetry.space_group_name_H-M   'P 1'
#
loop_
_entity.id
_entity.type
_entity.pdbx_description
1 polymer ?
#
loop_
_entity_poly.entity_id
_entity_poly.type
_entity_poly.pdbx_seq_one_letter_code
_entity_poly.pdbx_strand_id
1 'polypeptide(L)'
;MKTENFYLAGGEHCNCSVPCDVISYQPILSYAYFPSTEFAPEFHTEMVKKHGARMVIDAENISKYNRENLLELNVYFQDLIHLHIEQQPAYEGFSAFGEIGGQLGLCIGASLLTLVEFCDVIITIIKIRLGRTVYTVNS
;
A
#
# COMPACT_ATOMS: atom_id res chain seq x y z
N MET A 1 3.89 -15.00 0.71
CA MET A 1 3.69 -14.11 -0.45
C MET A 1 4.30 -14.79 -1.65
N LYS A 2 3.47 -15.33 -2.56
CA LYS A 2 3.90 -16.26 -3.61
C LYS A 2 4.35 -15.43 -4.82
N THR A 3 5.65 -15.27 -4.99
CA THR A 3 6.26 -14.64 -6.18
C THR A 3 6.31 -15.68 -7.30
N GLU A 4 5.17 -15.90 -7.97
CA GLU A 4 5.13 -16.73 -9.18
C GLU A 4 5.58 -15.89 -10.39
N ASN A 5 6.87 -16.02 -10.73
CA ASN A 5 7.50 -15.95 -12.06
C ASN A 5 6.87 -15.03 -13.12
N PHE A 6 7.14 -13.72 -13.07
CA PHE A 6 6.73 -12.79 -14.14
C PHE A 6 7.76 -12.61 -15.27
N TYR A 7 8.93 -13.28 -15.23
CA TYR A 7 9.94 -13.15 -16.29
C TYR A 7 10.72 -14.45 -16.55
N LEU A 8 10.15 -15.37 -17.32
CA LEU A 8 10.95 -16.37 -18.05
C LEU A 8 10.42 -16.56 -19.47
N ALA A 9 10.67 -15.54 -20.29
CA ALA A 9 10.70 -15.69 -21.73
C ALA A 9 12.06 -15.19 -22.24
N GLY A 10 13.02 -16.13 -22.38
CA GLY A 10 14.17 -15.97 -23.26
C GLY A 10 15.53 -15.83 -22.59
N GLY A 11 16.27 -16.95 -22.52
CA GLY A 11 17.74 -17.06 -22.57
C GLY A 11 18.59 -16.31 -21.54
N GLU A 12 19.88 -16.67 -21.45
CA GLU A 12 20.87 -16.06 -20.53
C GLU A 12 21.21 -14.58 -20.84
N HIS A 13 20.45 -13.90 -21.71
CA HIS A 13 20.76 -12.55 -22.21
C HIS A 13 19.79 -11.44 -21.76
N CYS A 14 18.82 -11.71 -20.88
CA CYS A 14 17.88 -10.70 -20.39
C CYS A 14 18.14 -10.35 -18.92
N ASN A 15 18.96 -9.33 -18.66
CA ASN A 15 19.09 -8.73 -17.34
C ASN A 15 17.99 -7.68 -17.12
N CYS A 16 16.78 -8.14 -16.81
CA CYS A 16 15.64 -7.27 -16.55
C CYS A 16 15.59 -6.90 -15.06
N SER A 17 15.88 -5.63 -14.75
CA SER A 17 15.64 -5.08 -13.41
C SER A 17 14.14 -5.04 -13.10
N VAL A 18 13.80 -5.19 -11.82
CA VAL A 18 12.41 -5.06 -11.37
C VAL A 18 11.92 -3.63 -11.57
N PRO A 19 10.73 -3.43 -12.16
CA PRO A 19 10.14 -2.10 -12.29
C PRO A 19 9.67 -1.56 -10.94
N CYS A 20 9.76 -0.24 -10.76
CA CYS A 20 9.29 0.45 -9.55
C CYS A 20 7.75 0.51 -9.47
N ASP A 21 7.10 0.67 -10.62
CA ASP A 21 5.65 0.79 -10.73
C ASP A 21 5.07 -0.47 -11.39
N VAL A 22 4.18 -1.15 -10.68
CA VAL A 22 3.52 -2.38 -11.17
C VAL A 22 2.05 -2.35 -10.81
N ILE A 23 1.21 -2.60 -11.81
CA ILE A 23 -0.22 -2.86 -11.63
C ILE A 23 -0.45 -4.35 -11.87
N SER A 24 -0.90 -5.06 -10.84
CA SER A 24 -1.20 -6.50 -10.91
C SER A 24 -2.68 -6.75 -10.66
N TYR A 25 -3.30 -7.55 -11.50
CA TYR A 25 -4.69 -8.00 -11.33
C TYR A 25 -4.71 -9.47 -10.91
N GLN A 26 -5.49 -9.81 -9.89
CA GLN A 26 -5.75 -11.19 -9.48
C GLN A 26 -7.17 -11.57 -9.91
N PRO A 27 -7.35 -12.18 -11.09
CA PRO A 27 -8.69 -12.53 -11.57
C PRO A 27 -9.25 -13.73 -10.81
N ILE A 28 -10.54 -13.67 -10.44
CA ILE A 28 -11.31 -14.82 -9.98
C ILE A 28 -12.19 -15.27 -11.14
N LEU A 29 -12.14 -16.57 -11.47
CA LEU A 29 -12.87 -17.14 -12.59
C LEU A 29 -14.08 -17.93 -12.07
N SER A 30 -15.25 -17.62 -12.63
CA SER A 30 -16.48 -18.38 -12.44
C SER A 30 -16.99 -18.85 -13.79
N TYR A 31 -17.52 -20.08 -13.83
CA TYR A 31 -18.01 -20.70 -15.05
C TYR A 31 -19.44 -21.18 -14.85
N ALA A 32 -20.28 -20.96 -15.85
CA ALA A 32 -21.65 -21.43 -15.90
C ALA A 32 -21.96 -22.01 -17.28
N TYR A 33 -22.97 -22.88 -17.34
CA TYR A 33 -23.42 -23.43 -18.62
C TYR A 33 -24.19 -22.37 -19.41
N PHE A 34 -23.74 -22.06 -20.62
CA PHE A 34 -24.37 -21.08 -21.50
C PHE A 34 -24.49 -21.62 -22.93
N PRO A 35 -25.60 -21.36 -23.65
CA PRO A 35 -26.89 -20.94 -23.12
C PRO A 35 -27.56 -22.07 -22.31
N SER A 36 -28.49 -21.75 -21.41
CA SER A 36 -29.24 -22.79 -20.69
C SER A 36 -30.03 -23.66 -21.67
N THR A 37 -30.31 -24.91 -21.31
CA THR A 37 -31.02 -25.86 -22.19
C THR A 37 -32.39 -25.36 -22.62
N GLU A 38 -33.05 -24.58 -21.76
CA GLU A 38 -34.36 -23.98 -21.99
C GLU A 38 -34.28 -22.72 -22.86
N PHE A 39 -33.22 -21.92 -22.71
CA PHE A 39 -33.03 -20.67 -23.45
C PHE A 39 -32.34 -20.85 -24.82
N ALA A 40 -31.64 -21.97 -25.02
CA ALA A 40 -30.93 -22.30 -26.25
C ALA A 40 -31.76 -22.16 -27.57
N PRO A 41 -33.02 -22.62 -27.68
CA PRO A 41 -33.79 -22.51 -28.92
C PRO A 41 -34.21 -21.08 -29.25
N GLU A 42 -34.57 -20.29 -28.23
CA GLU A 42 -34.92 -18.87 -28.40
C GLU A 42 -33.69 -18.06 -28.79
N PHE A 43 -32.58 -18.26 -28.07
CA PHE A 43 -31.30 -17.64 -28.36
C PHE A 43 -30.82 -17.94 -29.78
N HIS A 44 -30.92 -19.19 -30.23
CA HIS A 44 -30.56 -19.57 -31.60
C HIS A 44 -31.43 -18.83 -32.64
N THR A 45 -32.74 -18.71 -32.38
CA THR A 45 -33.66 -18.00 -33.27
C THR A 45 -33.32 -16.51 -33.37
N GLU A 46 -32.96 -15.87 -32.26
CA GLU A 46 -32.52 -14.47 -32.25
C GLU A 46 -31.17 -14.29 -32.98
N MET A 47 -30.24 -15.21 -32.73
CA MET A 47 -28.94 -15.25 -33.37
C MET A 47 -29.03 -15.39 -34.89
N VAL A 48 -29.89 -16.29 -35.39
CA VAL A 48 -30.19 -16.48 -36.83
C VAL A 48 -30.82 -15.22 -37.43
N LYS A 49 -31.75 -14.57 -36.73
CA LYS A 49 -32.35 -13.30 -37.19
C LYS A 49 -31.31 -12.19 -37.33
N LYS A 50 -30.34 -12.14 -36.40
CA LYS A 50 -29.34 -11.06 -36.33
C LYS A 50 -28.15 -11.28 -37.27
N HIS A 51 -27.71 -12.53 -37.45
CA HIS A 51 -26.51 -12.86 -38.23
C HIS A 51 -26.80 -13.62 -39.55
N GLY A 52 -28.08 -13.88 -39.86
CA GLY A 52 -28.53 -14.48 -41.11
C GLY A 52 -28.10 -15.94 -41.29
N ALA A 53 -28.04 -16.37 -42.56
CA ALA A 53 -27.77 -17.76 -42.97
C ALA A 53 -26.41 -18.34 -42.52
N ARG A 54 -25.51 -17.52 -41.96
CA ARG A 54 -24.21 -17.95 -41.38
C ARG A 54 -24.35 -18.72 -40.08
N MET A 55 -25.54 -18.72 -39.47
CA MET A 55 -25.85 -19.45 -38.24
C MET A 55 -27.04 -20.40 -38.40
N VAL A 56 -27.30 -20.88 -39.61
CA VAL A 56 -28.34 -21.92 -39.82
C VAL A 56 -27.70 -23.27 -39.57
N ILE A 57 -28.16 -23.91 -38.49
CA ILE A 57 -27.68 -25.22 -38.04
C ILE A 57 -28.87 -26.16 -38.00
N ASP A 58 -28.67 -27.41 -38.44
CA ASP A 58 -29.69 -28.45 -38.39
C ASP A 58 -30.27 -28.56 -36.98
N ALA A 59 -31.60 -28.62 -36.86
CA ALA A 59 -32.31 -28.58 -35.58
C ALA A 59 -31.82 -29.64 -34.57
N GLU A 60 -31.35 -30.79 -35.06
CA GLU A 60 -30.77 -31.88 -34.28
C GLU A 60 -29.36 -31.56 -33.73
N ASN A 61 -28.60 -30.71 -34.42
CA ASN A 61 -27.22 -30.35 -34.11
C ASN A 61 -27.07 -28.99 -33.42
N ILE A 62 -28.14 -28.16 -33.36
CA ILE A 62 -28.13 -26.83 -32.72
C ILE A 62 -27.60 -26.92 -31.28
N SER A 63 -28.11 -27.86 -30.50
CA SER A 63 -27.76 -28.01 -29.08
C SER A 63 -26.28 -28.36 -28.88
N LYS A 64 -25.75 -29.26 -29.71
CA LYS A 64 -24.34 -29.67 -29.69
C LYS A 64 -23.42 -28.56 -30.18
N TYR A 65 -23.76 -27.92 -31.29
CA TYR A 65 -22.97 -26.83 -31.85
C TYR A 65 -22.88 -25.64 -30.89
N ASN A 66 -24.01 -25.26 -30.28
CA ASN A 66 -24.06 -24.17 -29.31
C ASN A 66 -23.14 -24.43 -28.12
N ARG A 67 -23.10 -25.68 -27.64
CA ARG A 67 -22.26 -26.08 -26.51
C ARG A 67 -20.76 -26.08 -26.82
N GLU A 68 -20.39 -26.37 -28.06
CA GLU A 68 -18.98 -26.50 -28.46
C GLU A 68 -18.38 -25.18 -28.97
N ASN A 69 -19.20 -24.23 -29.42
CA ASN A 69 -18.72 -23.02 -30.12
C ASN A 69 -19.13 -21.69 -29.48
N LEU A 70 -20.10 -21.67 -28.56
CA LEU A 70 -20.52 -20.43 -27.90
C LEU A 70 -19.80 -20.24 -26.57
N LEU A 71 -19.32 -19.02 -26.36
CA LEU A 71 -18.72 -18.56 -25.11
C LEU A 71 -19.25 -17.18 -24.78
N GLU A 72 -19.72 -17.01 -23.55
CA GLU A 72 -19.99 -15.70 -22.97
C GLU A 72 -18.86 -15.35 -21.99
N LEU A 73 -18.20 -14.20 -22.22
CA LEU A 73 -17.12 -13.71 -21.36
C LEU A 73 -17.53 -12.39 -20.73
N ASN A 74 -17.72 -12.40 -19.41
CA ASN A 74 -18.05 -11.22 -18.63
C ASN A 74 -16.84 -10.82 -17.76
N VAL A 75 -16.24 -9.66 -18.07
CA VAL A 75 -15.08 -9.12 -17.33
C VAL A 75 -15.52 -7.90 -16.54
N TYR A 76 -15.37 -7.98 -15.22
CA TYR A 76 -15.75 -6.90 -14.31
C TYR A 76 -14.81 -6.87 -13.10
N PHE A 77 -14.77 -5.72 -12.41
CA PHE A 77 -14.07 -5.60 -11.15
C PHE A 77 -14.89 -6.26 -10.04
N GLN A 78 -14.25 -7.12 -9.25
CA GLN A 78 -14.90 -7.77 -8.12
C GLN A 78 -15.33 -6.76 -7.06
N ASP A 79 -14.45 -5.81 -6.74
CA ASP A 79 -14.68 -4.75 -5.77
C ASP A 79 -14.24 -3.40 -6.34
N LEU A 80 -14.81 -2.31 -5.83
CA LEU A 80 -14.41 -0.93 -6.20
C LEU A 80 -13.20 -0.43 -5.40
N ILE A 81 -12.52 -1.34 -4.70
CA ILE A 81 -11.37 -1.06 -3.83
C ILE A 81 -10.11 -1.51 -4.57
N HIS A 82 -9.12 -0.62 -4.66
CA HIS A 82 -7.80 -0.93 -5.20
C HIS A 82 -6.79 -0.97 -4.07
N LEU A 83 -5.89 -1.95 -4.11
CA LEU A 83 -4.78 -2.05 -3.17
C LEU A 83 -3.57 -1.30 -3.73
N HIS A 84 -3.13 -0.25 -3.04
CA HIS A 84 -1.93 0.49 -3.37
C HIS A 84 -0.82 0.13 -2.38
N ILE A 85 0.33 -0.36 -2.88
CA ILE A 85 1.48 -0.74 -2.07
C ILE A 85 2.64 0.16 -2.47
N GLU A 86 3.10 0.98 -1.53
CA GLU A 86 4.23 1.89 -1.72
C GLU A 86 5.36 1.52 -0.76
N GLN A 87 6.60 1.49 -1.27
CA GLN A 87 7.78 1.23 -0.46
C GLN A 87 8.40 2.55 -0.03
N GLN A 88 8.26 2.87 1.26
CA GLN A 88 8.88 4.06 1.84
C GLN A 88 10.23 3.71 2.48
N PRO A 89 11.23 4.60 2.38
CA PRO A 89 12.53 4.37 3.02
C PRO A 89 12.36 4.30 4.54
N ALA A 90 13.03 3.34 5.18
CA ALA A 90 12.96 3.16 6.63
C ALA A 90 13.61 4.31 7.42
N TYR A 91 14.47 5.10 6.77
CA TYR A 91 15.19 6.19 7.40
C TYR A 91 15.35 7.36 6.42
N GLU A 92 14.71 8.48 6.73
CA GLU A 92 14.92 9.73 6.03
C GLU A 92 16.06 10.51 6.69
N GLY A 93 16.80 11.30 5.91
CA GLY A 93 17.87 12.15 6.45
C GLY A 93 17.39 13.07 7.57
N PHE A 94 16.13 13.49 7.52
CA PHE A 94 15.51 14.32 8.55
C PHE A 94 15.30 13.57 9.88
N SER A 95 14.96 12.27 9.85
CA SER A 95 14.87 11.43 11.05
C SER A 95 16.22 11.31 11.75
N ALA A 96 17.31 11.20 10.97
CA ALA A 96 18.67 11.19 11.50
C ALA A 96 19.00 12.47 12.30
N PHE A 97 18.65 13.63 11.75
CA PHE A 97 18.84 14.91 12.42
C PHE A 97 17.92 15.08 13.63
N GLY A 98 16.73 14.48 13.61
CA GLY A 98 15.81 14.46 14.75
C GLY A 98 16.39 13.72 15.96
N GLU A 99 16.99 12.55 15.74
CA GLU A 99 17.64 11.78 16.82
C GLU A 99 18.86 12.51 17.39
N ILE A 100 19.71 13.05 16.52
CA ILE A 100 20.88 13.84 16.93
C ILE A 100 20.43 15.10 17.70
N GLY A 101 19.46 15.84 17.17
CA GLY A 101 18.94 17.06 17.78
C GLY A 101 18.27 16.82 19.13
N GLY A 102 17.54 15.70 19.29
CA GLY A 102 16.91 15.33 20.55
C GLY A 102 17.94 15.06 21.65
N GLN A 103 18.99 14.30 21.34
CA GLN A 103 20.02 13.95 22.32
C GLN A 103 20.89 15.16 22.70
N LEU A 104 21.24 16.00 21.72
CA LEU A 104 21.95 17.26 21.96
C LEU A 104 21.09 18.25 22.76
N GLY A 105 19.80 18.36 22.45
CA GLY A 105 18.87 19.23 23.16
C GLY A 105 18.74 18.86 24.64
N LEU A 106 18.70 17.56 24.95
CA LEU A 106 18.69 17.09 26.34
C LEU A 106 19.98 17.44 27.09
N CYS A 107 21.14 17.20 26.48
CA CYS A 107 22.43 17.52 27.09
C CYS A 107 22.61 19.02 27.34
N ILE A 108 22.22 19.86 26.38
CA ILE A 108 22.28 21.33 26.51
C ILE A 108 21.28 21.81 27.55
N GLY A 109 20.06 21.28 27.56
CA GLY A 109 19.03 21.62 28.54
C GLY A 109 19.46 21.30 29.98
N ALA A 110 20.05 20.12 30.20
CA ALA A 110 20.59 19.74 31.50
C ALA A 110 21.75 20.66 31.92
N SER A 111 22.66 20.98 31.00
CA SER A 111 23.77 21.91 31.25
C SER A 111 23.27 23.31 31.65
N LEU A 112 22.22 23.81 30.99
CA LEU A 112 21.64 25.11 31.32
C LEU A 112 21.00 25.11 32.72
N LEU A 113 20.29 24.05 33.10
CA LEU A 113 19.72 23.92 34.44
C LEU A 113 20.82 23.95 35.52
N THR A 114 21.95 23.26 35.29
CA THR A 114 23.07 23.29 36.24
C THR A 114 23.67 24.69 36.39
N LEU A 115 23.70 25.49 35.33
CA LEU A 115 24.19 26.87 35.38
C LEU A 115 23.25 27.75 36.21
N VAL A 116 21.93 27.60 36.04
CA VAL A 116 20.91 28.31 36.82
C VAL A 116 21.03 27.96 38.30
N GLU A 117 21.17 26.66 38.63
CA GLU A 117 21.33 26.19 40.00
C GLU A 117 22.59 26.78 40.66
N PHE A 118 23.70 26.83 39.93
CA PHE A 118 24.93 27.44 40.42
C PHE A 118 24.76 28.94 40.76
N CYS A 119 24.03 29.69 39.91
CA CYS A 119 23.70 31.09 40.18
C CYS A 119 22.84 31.26 41.44
N ASP A 120 21.82 30.43 41.64
CA ASP A 120 20.95 30.49 42.82
C ASP A 120 21.72 30.19 44.12
N VAL A 121 22.65 29.23 44.08
CA VAL A 121 23.53 28.92 45.21
C VAL A 121 24.41 30.13 45.57
N ILE A 122 25.02 30.79 44.59
CA ILE A 122 25.85 31.98 44.82
C ILE A 122 25.04 33.11 45.46
N ILE A 123 23.85 33.41 44.93
CA ILE A 123 22.98 34.46 45.46
C ILE A 123 22.58 34.16 46.90
N THR A 124 22.26 32.90 47.19
CA THR A 124 21.89 32.45 48.54
C THR A 124 23.05 32.62 49.53
N ILE A 125 24.27 32.25 49.13
CA ILE A 125 25.47 32.41 49.96
C ILE A 125 25.74 33.90 50.25
N ILE A 126 25.64 34.78 49.24
CA ILE A 126 25.83 36.23 49.41
C ILE A 126 24.79 36.80 50.39
N LYS A 127 23.51 36.43 50.24
CA LYS A 127 22.45 36.86 51.16
C LYS A 127 22.70 36.42 52.60
N ILE A 128 23.11 35.16 52.82
CA ILE A 128 23.42 34.65 54.16
C ILE A 128 24.63 35.37 54.76
N ARG A 129 25.68 35.64 53.97
CA ARG A 129 26.88 36.37 54.43
C ARG A 129 26.55 37.81 54.82
N LEU A 130 25.79 38.53 53.99
CA LEU A 130 25.35 39.90 54.30
C LEU A 130 24.40 39.95 55.51
N GLY A 131 23.46 38.99 55.60
CA GLY A 131 22.56 38.87 56.75
C GLY A 131 23.28 38.56 58.07
N ARG A 132 24.30 37.70 58.06
CA ARG A 132 25.13 37.43 59.25
C ARG A 132 25.94 38.65 59.70
N THR A 133 26.48 39.45 58.79
CA THR A 133 27.24 40.66 59.14
C THR A 133 26.34 41.73 59.76
N VAL A 134 25.07 41.85 59.34
CA VAL A 134 24.10 42.79 59.94
C VAL A 134 23.64 42.36 61.33
N TYR A 135 23.52 41.05 61.60
CA TYR A 135 23.20 40.54 62.94
C TYR A 135 24.33 40.72 63.95
N THR A 136 25.60 40.67 63.53
CA THR A 136 26.75 40.88 64.43
C THR A 136 27.10 42.35 64.66
N VAL A 137 26.55 43.27 63.87
CA VAL A 137 26.78 44.73 64.01
C VAL A 137 25.64 45.40 64.82
N ASN A 138 24.50 44.72 65.00
CA ASN A 138 23.38 45.20 65.83
C ASN A 138 23.31 44.51 67.21
N SER A 139 24.40 43.88 67.68
CA SER A 139 24.56 43.40 69.06
C SER A 139 25.77 44.04 69.73
#